data_AF-A0A2B7YF68-F1
#
_entry.id   AF-A0A2B7YF68-F1
#
_cell.length_a   1.000
_cell.length_b   1.000
_cell.length_c   1.000
_cell.angle_alpha   90.00
_cell.angle_beta   90.00
_cell.angle_gamma   90.00
#
_symmetry.space_group_name_H-M   'P 1'
#
loop_
_entity.id
_entity.type
_entity.pdbx_description
1 polymer ?
#
loop_
_entity_poly.entity_id
_entity_poly.type
_entity_poly.pdbx_seq_one_letter_code
_entity_poly.pdbx_strand_id
1 'polypeptide(L)'
;MWYPERERKFNVLEEKKKKIDKEKTSLSTEEIQNIKKDFFDKYIKNGELKEQMEGINSAQLSRFYSLLEDRNFYKESNDIKKFIDGQLERAKILGDDSPVGKAKKFYTYYKDNFLKDEDIKDSEKNKIYLTLLKTYFRYILGVERFDEKLK
;
A
#
# COMPACT_ATOMS: atom_id res chain seq x y z
N MET A 1 57.59 -6.18 3.15
CA MET A 1 56.16 -5.82 3.30
C MET A 1 55.42 -7.09 3.69
N TRP A 2 54.81 -7.13 4.88
CA TRP A 2 54.05 -8.30 5.34
C TRP A 2 52.61 -8.20 4.79
N TYR A 3 52.12 -9.28 4.18
CA TYR A 3 50.74 -9.38 3.74
C TYR A 3 50.03 -10.44 4.60
N PRO A 4 48.94 -10.09 5.31
CA PRO A 4 48.17 -11.07 6.06
C PRO A 4 47.51 -12.07 5.11
N GLU A 5 47.56 -13.35 5.48
CA GLU A 5 46.81 -14.39 4.77
C GLU A 5 45.32 -14.08 4.82
N ARG A 6 44.70 -13.95 3.65
CA ARG A 6 43.26 -13.73 3.54
C ARG A 6 42.54 -15.06 3.75
N GLU A 7 41.87 -15.22 4.87
CA GLU A 7 40.90 -16.29 5.08
C GLU A 7 39.90 -16.33 3.91
N ARG A 8 39.83 -17.45 3.19
CA ARG A 8 38.80 -17.66 2.16
C ARG A 8 37.46 -17.80 2.87
N LYS A 9 36.63 -16.75 2.81
CA LYS A 9 35.26 -16.77 3.34
C LYS A 9 34.43 -17.83 2.61
N PHE A 10 34.28 -19.02 3.21
CA PHE A 10 33.36 -20.06 2.78
C PHE A 10 31.88 -19.58 2.74
N ASN A 11 31.57 -18.44 3.38
CA ASN A 11 30.23 -17.83 3.42
C ASN A 11 29.69 -17.33 2.06
N VAL A 12 30.52 -17.12 1.04
CA VAL A 12 30.04 -16.59 -0.26
C VAL A 12 29.09 -17.58 -0.95
N LEU A 13 29.29 -18.88 -0.77
CA LEU A 13 28.43 -19.93 -1.34
C LEU A 13 27.11 -20.05 -0.57
N GLU A 14 27.11 -19.90 0.75
CA GLU A 14 25.88 -19.86 1.55
C GLU A 14 25.05 -18.61 1.29
N GLU A 15 25.68 -17.44 1.13
CA GLU A 15 25.00 -16.21 0.74
C GLU A 15 24.39 -16.31 -0.65
N LYS A 16 25.10 -16.94 -1.61
CA LYS A 16 24.57 -17.22 -2.95
C LYS A 16 23.41 -18.21 -2.91
N LYS A 17 23.50 -19.30 -2.14
CA LYS A 17 22.38 -20.25 -1.96
C LYS A 17 21.16 -19.59 -1.32
N LYS A 18 21.34 -18.78 -0.27
CA LYS A 18 20.26 -17.98 0.33
C LYS A 18 19.65 -16.96 -0.65
N LYS A 19 20.43 -16.41 -1.58
CA LYS A 19 19.92 -15.54 -2.66
C LYS A 19 19.09 -16.34 -3.67
N ILE A 20 19.56 -17.50 -4.09
CA ILE A 20 18.88 -18.37 -5.06
C ILE A 20 17.60 -18.97 -4.47
N ASP A 21 17.58 -19.33 -3.19
CA ASP A 21 16.38 -19.83 -2.50
C ASP A 21 15.35 -18.72 -2.26
N LYS A 22 15.79 -17.46 -2.08
CA LYS A 22 14.92 -16.27 -2.09
C LYS A 22 14.34 -15.96 -3.47
N GLU A 23 15.12 -16.14 -4.54
CA GLU A 23 14.65 -15.99 -5.93
C GLU A 23 13.63 -17.07 -6.32
N LYS A 24 13.70 -18.27 -5.70
CA LYS A 24 12.69 -19.32 -5.89
C LYS A 24 11.37 -19.09 -5.15
N THR A 25 11.33 -18.16 -4.20
CA THR A 25 10.12 -17.80 -3.43
C THR A 25 9.47 -16.51 -3.91
N SER A 26 10.11 -15.79 -4.84
CA SER A 26 9.59 -14.55 -5.42
C SER A 26 8.78 -14.81 -6.70
N LEU A 27 7.68 -14.08 -6.86
CA LEU A 27 6.87 -14.04 -8.07
C LEU A 27 7.72 -13.75 -9.31
N SER A 28 7.40 -14.42 -10.40
CA SER A 28 7.97 -14.15 -11.71
C SER A 28 7.59 -12.75 -12.21
N THR A 29 8.35 -12.22 -13.17
CA THR A 29 8.07 -10.95 -13.81
C THR A 29 6.71 -10.91 -14.49
N GLU A 30 6.28 -12.03 -15.09
CA GLU A 30 4.96 -12.17 -15.72
C GLU A 30 3.83 -12.14 -14.69
N GLU A 31 3.97 -12.85 -13.57
CA GLU A 31 2.98 -12.83 -12.48
C GLU A 31 2.83 -11.43 -11.88
N ILE A 32 3.94 -10.71 -11.68
CA ILE A 32 3.91 -9.32 -11.19
C ILE A 32 3.16 -8.42 -12.18
N GLN A 33 3.39 -8.58 -13.49
CA GLN A 33 2.68 -7.80 -14.50
C GLN A 33 1.18 -8.11 -14.53
N ASN A 34 0.81 -9.38 -14.42
CA ASN A 34 -0.58 -9.80 -14.35
C ASN A 34 -1.27 -9.21 -13.11
N ILE A 35 -0.64 -9.31 -11.93
CA ILE A 35 -1.16 -8.73 -10.68
C ILE A 35 -1.36 -7.21 -10.80
N LYS A 36 -0.41 -6.49 -11.41
CA LYS A 36 -0.53 -5.05 -11.65
C LYS A 36 -1.69 -4.76 -12.60
N LYS A 37 -1.80 -5.51 -13.68
CA LYS A 37 -2.88 -5.34 -14.67
C LYS A 37 -4.24 -5.58 -14.04
N ASP A 38 -4.40 -6.65 -13.28
CA ASP A 38 -5.62 -6.98 -12.54
C ASP A 38 -6.00 -5.86 -11.57
N PHE A 39 -5.03 -5.31 -10.84
CA PHE A 39 -5.26 -4.16 -9.96
C PHE A 39 -5.77 -2.94 -10.75
N PHE A 40 -5.10 -2.61 -11.87
CA PHE A 40 -5.48 -1.47 -12.69
C PHE A 40 -6.87 -1.63 -13.31
N ASP A 41 -7.16 -2.80 -13.90
CA ASP A 41 -8.44 -3.07 -14.54
C ASP A 41 -9.57 -3.07 -13.51
N LYS A 42 -9.36 -3.66 -12.32
CA LYS A 42 -10.40 -3.75 -11.28
C LYS A 42 -10.66 -2.40 -10.60
N TYR A 43 -9.62 -1.73 -10.12
CA TYR A 43 -9.76 -0.61 -9.20
C TYR A 43 -9.60 0.77 -9.83
N ILE A 44 -8.82 0.89 -10.92
CA ILE A 44 -8.48 2.20 -11.52
C ILE A 44 -9.31 2.47 -12.77
N LYS A 45 -9.34 1.54 -13.72
CA LYS A 45 -9.98 1.72 -15.04
C LYS A 45 -11.49 1.89 -14.93
N ASN A 46 -12.11 1.18 -14.00
CA ASN A 46 -13.54 1.27 -13.74
C ASN A 46 -13.94 2.56 -13.01
N GLY A 47 -12.98 3.38 -12.56
CA GLY A 47 -13.26 4.60 -11.80
C GLY A 47 -13.74 4.37 -10.36
N GLU A 48 -14.05 3.12 -9.99
CA GLU A 48 -14.61 2.76 -8.69
C GLU A 48 -13.81 3.35 -7.52
N LEU A 49 -12.48 3.16 -7.50
CA LEU A 49 -11.66 3.71 -6.41
C LEU A 49 -11.71 5.24 -6.36
N LYS A 50 -11.80 5.92 -7.51
CA LYS A 50 -11.90 7.38 -7.57
C LYS A 50 -13.23 7.87 -7.01
N GLU A 51 -14.33 7.20 -7.34
CA GLU A 51 -15.67 7.52 -6.83
C GLU A 51 -15.74 7.37 -5.31
N GLN A 52 -15.15 6.30 -4.77
CA GLN A 52 -15.11 6.10 -3.31
C GLN A 52 -14.27 7.16 -2.59
N MET A 53 -13.38 7.85 -3.30
CA MET A 53 -12.53 8.92 -2.78
C MET A 53 -13.16 10.31 -2.86
N GLU A 54 -14.30 10.52 -3.53
CA GLU A 54 -14.88 11.87 -3.70
C GLU A 54 -15.17 12.61 -2.39
N GLY A 55 -15.44 11.87 -1.30
CA GLY A 55 -15.74 12.43 0.01
C GLY A 55 -14.51 12.69 0.90
N ILE A 56 -13.31 12.25 0.49
CA ILE A 56 -12.08 12.45 1.26
C ILE A 56 -11.42 13.76 0.88
N ASN A 57 -11.02 14.57 1.87
CA ASN A 57 -10.24 15.76 1.58
C ASN A 57 -8.73 15.44 1.52
N SER A 58 -7.96 16.34 0.91
CA SER A 58 -6.52 16.21 0.71
C SER A 58 -5.75 15.99 2.02
N ALA A 59 -6.17 16.63 3.12
CA ALA A 59 -5.53 16.48 4.43
C ALA A 59 -5.76 15.08 5.03
N GLN A 60 -6.96 14.53 4.90
CA GLN A 60 -7.28 13.17 5.33
C GLN A 60 -6.54 12.14 4.48
N LEU A 61 -6.54 12.33 3.16
CA LEU A 61 -5.82 11.45 2.24
C LEU A 61 -4.31 11.51 2.49
N SER A 62 -3.74 12.69 2.76
CA SER A 62 -2.32 12.84 3.10
C SER A 62 -1.97 12.12 4.40
N ARG A 63 -2.81 12.23 5.44
CA ARG A 63 -2.61 11.50 6.70
C ARG A 63 -2.65 9.99 6.49
N PHE A 64 -3.61 9.52 5.70
CA PHE A 64 -3.72 8.12 5.34
C PHE A 64 -2.52 7.66 4.50
N TYR A 65 -2.08 8.46 3.53
CA TYR A 65 -0.91 8.16 2.71
C TYR A 65 0.37 8.04 3.56
N SER A 66 0.63 8.96 4.48
CA SER A 66 1.78 8.87 5.40
C SER A 66 1.71 7.58 6.24
N LEU A 67 0.52 7.22 6.71
CA LEU A 67 0.28 5.95 7.40
C LEU A 67 0.63 4.73 6.54
N LEU A 68 0.52 4.82 5.21
CA LEU A 68 0.96 3.73 4.32
C LEU A 68 2.46 3.81 4.06
N GLU A 69 2.97 5.01 3.80
CA GLU A 69 4.36 5.29 3.40
C GLU A 69 5.37 4.73 4.40
N ASP A 70 5.15 4.98 5.69
CA ASP A 70 6.07 4.63 6.78
C ASP A 70 6.17 3.11 7.07
N ARG A 71 5.35 2.28 6.42
CA ARG A 71 5.17 0.88 6.83
C ARG A 71 5.70 -0.15 5.85
N ASN A 72 6.29 -1.20 6.43
CA ASN A 72 6.47 -2.50 5.79
C ASN A 72 5.19 -3.34 5.99
N PHE A 73 4.47 -3.63 4.90
CA PHE A 73 3.13 -4.28 4.89
C PHE A 73 2.98 -5.49 5.83
N TYR A 74 4.06 -6.24 6.03
CA TYR A 74 4.11 -7.47 6.83
C TYR A 74 3.91 -7.31 8.34
N LYS A 75 4.24 -6.15 8.94
CA LYS A 75 4.26 -6.01 10.42
C LYS A 75 3.12 -5.14 10.97
N GLU A 76 2.44 -4.38 10.13
CA GLU A 76 1.65 -3.22 10.59
C GLU A 76 0.27 -3.09 9.92
N SER A 77 -0.21 -4.13 9.23
CA SER A 77 -1.58 -4.21 8.70
C SER A 77 -2.63 -3.99 9.80
N ASN A 78 -2.34 -4.44 11.02
CA ASN A 78 -3.18 -4.21 12.20
C ASN A 78 -3.32 -2.74 12.57
N ASP A 79 -2.32 -1.90 12.32
CA ASP A 79 -2.42 -0.49 12.65
C ASP A 79 -3.19 0.29 11.59
N ILE A 80 -3.08 -0.10 10.32
CA ILE A 80 -3.95 0.42 9.26
C ILE A 80 -5.40 0.03 9.56
N LYS A 81 -5.63 -1.23 9.95
CA LYS A 81 -6.95 -1.70 10.39
C LYS A 81 -7.49 -0.90 11.58
N LYS A 82 -6.70 -0.73 12.65
CA LYS A 82 -7.06 0.09 13.82
C LYS A 82 -7.36 1.54 13.44
N PHE A 83 -6.55 2.13 12.55
CA PHE A 83 -6.77 3.49 12.08
C PHE A 83 -8.12 3.61 11.35
N ILE A 84 -8.39 2.71 10.41
CA ILE A 84 -9.63 2.70 9.62
C ILE A 84 -10.84 2.46 10.54
N ASP A 85 -10.77 1.48 11.43
CA ASP A 85 -11.83 1.22 12.40
C ASP A 85 -12.09 2.46 13.27
N GLY A 86 -11.03 3.15 13.73
CA GLY A 86 -11.15 4.40 14.47
C GLY A 86 -11.79 5.54 13.67
N GLN A 87 -11.52 5.66 12.36
CA GLN A 87 -12.19 6.65 11.52
C GLN A 87 -13.67 6.31 11.32
N LEU A 88 -14.01 5.03 11.13
CA LEU A 88 -15.40 4.59 10.98
C LEU A 88 -16.21 4.81 12.26
N GLU A 89 -15.64 4.54 13.45
CA GLU A 89 -16.31 4.85 14.72
C GLU A 89 -16.50 6.35 14.91
N ARG A 90 -15.50 7.17 14.58
CA ARG A 90 -15.65 8.64 14.61
C ARG A 90 -16.73 9.15 13.67
N ALA A 91 -16.84 8.57 12.46
CA ALA A 91 -17.89 8.91 11.52
C ALA A 91 -19.29 8.60 12.09
N LYS A 92 -19.45 7.48 12.81
CA LYS A 92 -20.72 7.15 13.49
C LYS A 92 -21.10 8.17 14.56
N ILE A 93 -20.12 8.66 15.32
CA ILE A 93 -20.35 9.62 16.41
C ILE A 93 -20.61 11.04 15.88
N LEU A 94 -19.83 11.48 14.89
CA LEU A 94 -19.85 12.86 14.38
C LEU A 94 -20.90 13.10 13.28
N GLY A 95 -21.46 12.03 12.71
CA GLY A 95 -22.44 12.09 11.62
C GLY A 95 -21.83 12.25 10.23
N ASP A 96 -22.65 12.02 9.21
CA ASP A 96 -22.22 11.92 7.81
C ASP A 96 -21.76 13.27 7.22
N ASP A 97 -22.25 14.40 7.75
CA ASP A 97 -21.85 15.74 7.29
C ASP A 97 -20.46 16.17 7.77
N SER A 98 -19.93 15.50 8.79
CA SER A 98 -18.57 15.77 9.27
C SER A 98 -17.52 15.39 8.22
N PRO A 99 -16.31 16.00 8.24
CA PRO A 99 -15.25 15.61 7.31
C PRO A 99 -14.95 14.11 7.33
N VAL A 100 -14.98 13.47 8.52
CA VAL A 100 -14.75 12.03 8.67
C VAL A 100 -15.95 11.21 8.18
N GLY A 101 -17.17 11.72 8.36
CA GLY A 101 -18.41 11.17 7.80
C GLY A 101 -18.38 11.10 6.28
N LYS A 102 -17.96 12.17 5.61
CA LYS A 102 -17.82 12.20 4.13
C LYS A 102 -16.79 11.19 3.62
N ALA A 103 -15.70 11.00 4.37
CA ALA A 103 -14.67 10.02 4.05
C ALA A 103 -15.03 8.56 4.42
N LYS A 104 -16.20 8.31 5.06
CA LYS A 104 -16.63 6.98 5.49
C LYS A 104 -16.66 5.96 4.35
N LYS A 105 -17.17 6.37 3.17
CA LYS A 105 -17.22 5.52 1.97
C LYS A 105 -15.85 4.98 1.61
N PHE A 106 -14.85 5.85 1.53
CA PHE A 106 -13.46 5.47 1.28
C PHE A 106 -12.93 4.45 2.32
N TYR A 107 -13.12 4.74 3.61
CA TYR A 107 -12.60 3.87 4.67
C TYR A 107 -13.27 2.49 4.69
N THR A 108 -14.59 2.43 4.46
CA THR A 108 -15.32 1.16 4.30
C THR A 108 -14.81 0.40 3.08
N TYR A 109 -14.74 1.07 1.93
CA TYR A 109 -14.25 0.45 0.70
C TYR A 109 -12.83 -0.10 0.86
N TYR A 110 -11.93 0.65 1.49
CA TYR A 110 -10.56 0.20 1.71
C TYR A 110 -10.51 -1.04 2.60
N LYS A 111 -11.28 -1.04 3.69
CA LYS A 111 -11.39 -2.18 4.61
C LYS A 111 -11.85 -3.44 3.87
N ASP A 112 -12.87 -3.31 3.04
CA ASP A 112 -13.51 -4.44 2.36
C ASP A 112 -12.70 -4.97 1.18
N ASN A 113 -11.80 -4.18 0.59
CA ASN A 113 -11.06 -4.57 -0.62
C ASN A 113 -9.55 -4.76 -0.42
N PHE A 114 -8.96 -4.20 0.64
CA PHE A 114 -7.50 -4.22 0.83
C PHE A 114 -7.06 -4.68 2.23
N LEU A 115 -8.00 -4.98 3.14
CA LEU A 115 -7.71 -5.49 4.50
C LEU A 115 -8.36 -6.84 4.82
N LYS A 116 -8.76 -7.62 3.79
CA LYS A 116 -9.29 -8.98 4.00
C LYS A 116 -8.16 -9.95 4.39
N ASP A 117 -8.47 -10.90 5.27
CA ASP A 117 -7.48 -11.84 5.83
C ASP A 117 -6.84 -12.76 4.77
N GLU A 118 -7.55 -13.09 3.70
CA GLU A 118 -7.01 -13.86 2.57
C GLU A 118 -6.02 -13.05 1.76
N ASP A 119 -6.33 -11.78 1.51
CA ASP A 119 -5.41 -10.87 0.85
C ASP A 119 -4.15 -10.75 1.71
N ILE A 120 -4.26 -10.45 3.01
CA ILE A 120 -3.15 -10.31 3.98
C ILE A 120 -2.16 -11.51 3.95
N LYS A 121 -2.64 -12.73 3.66
CA LYS A 121 -1.80 -13.94 3.59
C LYS A 121 -0.92 -14.02 2.34
N ASP A 122 -1.34 -13.46 1.20
CA ASP A 122 -0.55 -13.43 -0.03
C ASP A 122 0.40 -12.21 -0.05
N SER A 123 1.52 -12.40 0.61
CA SER A 123 2.40 -11.31 1.00
C SER A 123 3.06 -10.54 -0.15
N GLU A 124 3.30 -11.16 -1.30
CA GLU A 124 3.98 -10.50 -2.41
C GLU A 124 2.99 -9.74 -3.28
N LYS A 125 1.83 -10.34 -3.56
CA LYS A 125 0.70 -9.66 -4.22
C LYS A 125 0.28 -8.40 -3.45
N ASN A 126 0.20 -8.51 -2.14
CA ASN A 126 -0.11 -7.37 -1.28
C ASN A 126 0.93 -6.26 -1.31
N LYS A 127 2.22 -6.59 -1.30
CA LYS A 127 3.28 -5.59 -1.43
C LYS A 127 3.11 -4.82 -2.74
N ILE A 128 2.76 -5.52 -3.81
CA ILE A 128 2.48 -4.92 -5.12
C ILE A 128 1.26 -3.99 -5.00
N TYR A 129 0.14 -4.47 -4.44
CA TYR A 129 -1.08 -3.68 -4.27
C TYR A 129 -0.86 -2.43 -3.42
N LEU A 130 -0.16 -2.56 -2.28
CA LEU A 130 0.20 -1.41 -1.45
C LEU A 130 1.03 -0.40 -2.24
N THR A 131 2.03 -0.86 -2.99
CA THR A 131 2.89 0.02 -3.78
C THR A 131 2.08 0.76 -4.85
N LEU A 132 1.13 0.08 -5.50
CA LEU A 132 0.22 0.69 -6.46
C LEU A 132 -0.71 1.71 -5.80
N LEU A 133 -1.31 1.38 -4.65
CA LEU A 133 -2.14 2.30 -3.86
C LEU A 133 -1.38 3.55 -3.43
N LYS A 134 -0.16 3.40 -2.89
CA LYS A 134 0.73 4.53 -2.54
C LYS A 134 0.96 5.42 -3.76
N THR A 135 1.29 4.82 -4.90
CA THR A 135 1.54 5.55 -6.14
C THR A 135 0.30 6.31 -6.60
N TYR A 136 -0.87 5.68 -6.53
CA TYR A 136 -2.13 6.27 -6.93
C TYR A 136 -2.55 7.43 -6.01
N PHE A 137 -2.48 7.26 -4.69
CA PHE A 137 -2.79 8.34 -3.75
C PHE A 137 -1.81 9.51 -3.87
N ARG A 138 -0.51 9.22 -4.07
CA ARG A 138 0.49 10.25 -4.36
C ARG A 138 0.17 11.01 -5.65
N TYR A 139 -0.29 10.32 -6.69
CA TYR A 139 -0.73 10.95 -7.93
C TYR A 139 -1.93 11.89 -7.70
N ILE A 140 -2.98 11.43 -6.99
CA ILE A 140 -4.15 12.26 -6.67
C ILE A 140 -3.74 13.51 -5.88
N LEU A 141 -2.98 13.35 -4.79
CA LEU A 141 -2.48 14.48 -4.00
C LEU A 141 -1.61 15.44 -4.84
N GLY A 142 -0.89 14.91 -5.83
CA GLY A 142 -0.12 15.70 -6.78
C GLY A 142 -1.02 16.56 -7.67
N VAL A 143 -2.05 15.96 -8.28
CA VAL A 143 -3.03 16.65 -9.13
C VAL A 143 -3.72 17.76 -8.35
N GLU A 144 -4.20 17.49 -7.13
CA GLU A 144 -4.86 18.49 -6.28
C GLU A 144 -3.93 19.69 -6.00
N ARG A 145 -2.66 19.44 -5.68
CA ARG A 145 -1.66 20.51 -5.45
C ARG A 145 -1.38 21.33 -6.69
N PHE A 146 -1.42 20.73 -7.88
CA PHE A 146 -1.26 21.48 -9.13
C PHE A 146 -2.49 22.34 -9.40
N ASP A 147 -3.69 21.81 -9.23
CA ASP A 147 -4.94 22.53 -9.41
C ASP A 147 -5.07 23.70 -8.43
N GLU A 148 -4.62 23.54 -7.18
CA GLU A 148 -4.56 24.61 -6.19
C GLU A 148 -3.60 25.74 -6.58
N LYS A 149 -2.49 25.43 -7.26
CA LYS A 149 -1.48 26.42 -7.67
C LYS A 149 -1.83 27.16 -8.96
N LEU A 150 -2.72 26.59 -9.78
CA LEU A 150 -3.16 27.16 -11.06
C LEU A 150 -4.45 27.99 -10.92
N LYS A 151 -5.02 28.07 -9.71
CA LYS A 151 -6.11 28.98 -9.35
C LYS A 151 -5.55 30.29 -8.81
#